data_AF-A0A353T7W6-F1
#
_entry.id   AF-A0A353T7W6-F1
#
_cell.length_a   1.000
_cell.length_b   1.000
_cell.length_c   1.000
_cell.angle_alpha   90.00
_cell.angle_beta   90.00
_cell.angle_gamma   90.00
#
_symmetry.space_group_name_H-M   'P 1'
#
loop_
_entity.id
_entity.type
_entity.pdbx_description
1 polymer ?
#
loop_
_entity_poly.entity_id
_entity_poly.type
_entity_poly.pdbx_seq_one_letter_code
_entity_poly.pdbx_strand_id
1 'polypeptide(L)'
;MTKKTFQIYFRSAVIYFVLLVIIGILIAVFEKGDNRIIFTTFKDLLPLLISAPVTWLGFCMQRRSAFLQQLRSFWSKLVDAICNSIQYTKLSKPDQKEYAITLLKLSIAIDEIRSLFYNLPNGCNDKGFYPFEPLKDIYFLVEKLEYGDNFNPNVADETRGKLLILWKEVRHELLKEFEREKPTFSHSHWVEVEKSKIYEQEEIPKTPS
;
A
#
# COMPACT_ATOMS: atom_id res chain seq x y z
N MET A 1 9.87 -3.62 -1.47
CA MET A 1 10.76 -4.10 -2.57
C MET A 1 9.87 -4.74 -3.64
N THR A 2 10.12 -4.68 -4.97
CA THR A 2 9.20 -5.41 -5.88
C THR A 2 9.42 -6.92 -5.68
N LYS A 3 8.41 -7.78 -5.90
CA LYS A 3 8.57 -9.24 -5.85
C LYS A 3 9.74 -9.73 -6.69
N LYS A 4 9.90 -9.15 -7.88
CA LYS A 4 11.04 -9.43 -8.76
C LYS A 4 12.35 -8.99 -8.12
N THR A 5 12.42 -7.79 -7.55
CA THR A 5 13.65 -7.30 -6.91
C THR A 5 13.99 -8.12 -5.65
N PHE A 6 13.01 -8.47 -4.82
CA PHE A 6 13.22 -9.33 -3.64
C PHE A 6 13.67 -10.72 -4.04
N GLN A 7 13.02 -11.34 -5.03
CA GLN A 7 13.48 -12.61 -5.58
C GLN A 7 14.88 -12.52 -6.16
N ILE A 8 15.24 -11.41 -6.83
CA ILE A 8 16.60 -11.18 -7.33
C ILE A 8 17.59 -11.10 -6.16
N TYR A 9 17.29 -10.32 -5.11
CA TYR A 9 18.18 -10.20 -3.95
C TYR A 9 18.30 -11.50 -3.14
N PHE A 10 17.20 -12.24 -3.01
CA PHE A 10 17.19 -13.54 -2.36
C PHE A 10 18.02 -14.54 -3.18
N ARG A 11 17.81 -14.60 -4.50
CA ARG A 11 18.61 -15.43 -5.41
C ARG A 11 20.08 -15.03 -5.39
N SER A 12 20.41 -13.73 -5.38
CA SER A 12 21.79 -13.28 -5.31
C SER A 12 22.46 -13.67 -3.99
N ALA A 13 21.73 -13.62 -2.88
CA ALA A 13 22.24 -14.09 -1.59
C ALA A 13 22.48 -15.61 -1.60
N VAL A 14 21.55 -16.39 -2.15
CA VAL A 14 21.73 -17.85 -2.31
C VAL A 14 22.95 -18.16 -3.19
N ILE A 15 23.08 -17.49 -4.34
CA ILE A 15 24.24 -17.64 -5.23
C ILE A 15 25.54 -17.28 -4.50
N TYR A 16 25.55 -16.20 -3.73
CA TYR A 16 26.70 -15.80 -2.92
C TYR A 16 27.10 -16.89 -1.91
N PHE A 17 26.15 -17.49 -1.19
CA PHE A 17 26.44 -18.58 -0.26
C PHE A 17 26.97 -19.83 -0.99
N VAL A 18 26.39 -20.18 -2.14
CA VAL A 18 26.88 -21.31 -2.96
C VAL A 18 28.33 -21.06 -3.40
N LEU A 19 28.66 -19.84 -3.85
CA LEU A 19 30.02 -19.48 -4.23
C LEU A 19 30.99 -19.56 -3.05
N LEU A 20 30.59 -19.09 -1.86
CA LEU A 20 31.42 -19.22 -0.65
C LEU A 20 31.72 -20.69 -0.31
N VAL A 21 30.73 -21.56 -0.41
CA VAL A 21 30.90 -23.00 -0.17
C VAL A 21 31.85 -23.61 -1.21
N ILE A 22 31.68 -23.28 -2.49
CA ILE A 22 32.58 -23.76 -3.56
C ILE A 22 34.01 -23.29 -3.32
N ILE A 23 34.21 -22.01 -2.99
CA ILE A 23 35.53 -21.45 -2.66
C ILE A 23 36.15 -22.18 -1.47
N GLY A 24 35.38 -22.41 -0.40
CA GLY A 24 35.84 -23.16 0.76
C GLY A 24 36.27 -24.58 0.43
N ILE A 25 35.51 -25.29 -0.42
CA ILE A 25 35.86 -26.64 -0.90
C ILE A 25 37.13 -26.60 -1.76
N LEU A 26 37.25 -25.65 -2.68
CA LEU A 26 38.43 -25.51 -3.54
C LEU A 26 39.69 -25.25 -2.70
N ILE A 27 39.64 -24.32 -1.75
CA ILE A 27 40.76 -24.05 -0.84
C ILE A 27 41.14 -25.33 -0.09
N ALA A 28 40.16 -26.07 0.44
CA ALA A 28 40.40 -27.30 1.19
C ALA A 28 41.03 -28.42 0.35
N VAL A 29 40.74 -28.49 -0.95
CA VAL A 29 41.26 -29.53 -1.86
C VAL A 29 42.65 -29.17 -2.42
N PHE A 30 42.89 -27.89 -2.73
CA PHE A 30 44.13 -27.43 -3.37
C PHE A 30 45.26 -27.14 -2.37
N GLU A 31 44.95 -26.79 -1.12
CA GLU A 31 45.96 -26.54 -0.08
C GLU A 31 46.51 -27.87 0.46
N LYS A 32 47.46 -28.47 -0.28
CA LYS A 32 48.21 -29.66 0.13
C LYS A 32 49.51 -29.24 0.84
N GLY A 33 49.44 -29.09 2.17
CA GLY A 33 50.58 -28.82 3.05
C GLY A 33 50.18 -28.89 4.52
N ASP A 34 51.15 -29.10 5.42
CA ASP A 34 50.91 -29.16 6.87
C ASP A 34 50.45 -27.81 7.45
N ASN A 35 50.88 -26.69 6.86
CA ASN A 35 50.48 -25.34 7.25
C ASN A 35 49.33 -24.82 6.39
N ARG A 36 48.09 -25.14 6.78
CA ARG A 36 46.85 -24.68 6.12
C ARG A 36 46.47 -23.25 6.49
N ILE A 37 47.35 -22.30 6.18
CA ILE A 37 47.19 -20.89 6.57
C ILE A 37 45.99 -20.25 5.86
N ILE A 38 45.78 -20.56 4.57
CA ILE A 38 44.73 -19.94 3.75
C ILE A 38 43.36 -20.44 4.21
N PHE A 39 43.21 -21.75 4.40
CA PHE A 39 41.97 -22.34 4.91
C PHE A 39 41.59 -21.81 6.29
N THR A 40 42.56 -21.69 7.22
CA THR A 40 42.31 -21.19 8.57
C THR A 40 41.84 -19.73 8.52
N THR A 41 42.52 -18.89 7.74
CA THR A 41 42.13 -17.48 7.55
C THR A 41 40.73 -17.36 6.91
N PHE A 42 40.42 -18.17 5.89
CA PHE A 42 39.10 -18.19 5.27
C PHE A 42 38.01 -18.60 6.27
N LYS A 43 38.27 -19.64 7.07
CA LYS A 43 37.37 -20.10 8.13
C LYS A 43 37.12 -19.01 9.17
N ASP A 44 38.15 -18.26 9.56
CA ASP A 44 38.04 -17.17 10.53
C ASP A 44 37.26 -15.96 9.98
N LEU A 45 37.32 -15.72 8.66
CA LEU A 45 36.52 -14.70 7.98
C LEU A 45 35.09 -15.14 7.66
N LEU A 46 34.80 -16.43 7.74
CA LEU A 46 33.51 -17.01 7.36
C LEU A 46 32.32 -16.41 8.14
N PRO A 47 32.39 -16.17 9.46
CA PRO A 47 31.33 -15.46 10.18
C PRO A 47 31.04 -14.07 9.62
N LEU A 48 32.08 -13.31 9.24
CA LEU A 48 31.92 -11.99 8.64
C LEU A 48 31.23 -12.09 7.27
N LEU A 49 31.71 -13.00 6.42
CA LEU A 49 31.17 -13.23 5.08
C LEU A 49 29.70 -13.67 5.11
N ILE A 50 29.30 -14.48 6.10
CA ILE A 50 27.90 -14.90 6.27
C ILE A 50 27.05 -13.77 6.88
N SER A 51 27.57 -13.05 7.86
CA SER A 51 26.78 -12.05 8.60
C SER A 51 26.26 -10.91 7.72
N ALA A 52 27.05 -10.44 6.76
CA ALA A 52 26.66 -9.33 5.89
C ALA A 52 25.40 -9.60 5.04
N PRO A 53 25.32 -10.66 4.21
CA PRO A 53 24.11 -10.98 3.43
C PRO A 53 22.93 -11.38 4.31
N VAL A 54 23.15 -12.07 5.43
CA VAL A 54 22.08 -12.41 6.38
C VAL A 54 21.46 -11.15 6.98
N THR A 55 22.29 -10.22 7.43
CA THR A 55 21.84 -8.95 8.01
C THR A 55 21.06 -8.12 6.98
N TRP A 56 21.55 -8.06 5.74
CA TRP A 56 20.86 -7.36 4.66
C TRP A 56 19.49 -7.98 4.33
N LEU A 57 19.41 -9.31 4.24
CA LEU A 57 18.15 -10.03 4.06
C LEU A 57 17.19 -9.78 5.23
N GLY A 58 17.70 -9.81 6.46
CA GLY A 58 16.94 -9.47 7.67
C GLY A 58 16.33 -8.08 7.60
N PHE A 59 17.13 -7.07 7.23
CA PHE A 59 16.66 -5.70 7.02
C PHE A 59 15.55 -5.61 5.96
N CYS A 60 15.70 -6.34 4.85
CA CYS A 60 14.71 -6.39 3.78
C CYS A 60 13.38 -7.02 4.24
N MET A 61 13.44 -8.12 5.00
CA MET A 61 12.26 -8.77 5.58
C MET A 61 11.59 -7.91 6.64
N GLN A 62 12.36 -7.25 7.50
CA GLN A 62 11.86 -6.34 8.52
C GLN A 62 11.12 -5.17 7.88
N ARG A 63 11.69 -4.52 6.86
CA ARG A 63 11.04 -3.42 6.13
C ARG A 63 9.73 -3.88 5.48
N ARG A 64 9.67 -5.10 4.95
CA ARG A 64 8.45 -5.68 4.38
C ARG A 64 7.39 -5.94 5.46
N SER A 65 7.78 -6.52 6.58
CA SER A 65 6.87 -6.78 7.69
C SER A 65 6.26 -5.48 8.22
N ALA A 66 7.08 -4.44 8.42
CA ALA A 66 6.63 -3.12 8.84
C ALA A 66 5.61 -2.51 7.87
N PHE A 67 5.86 -2.59 6.57
CA PHE A 67 4.91 -2.11 5.56
C PHE A 67 3.57 -2.85 5.61
N LEU A 68 3.58 -4.19 5.69
CA LEU A 68 2.35 -4.97 5.77
C LEU A 68 1.56 -4.68 7.06
N GLN A 69 2.26 -4.43 8.17
CA GLN A 69 1.63 -4.04 9.42
C GLN A 69 0.97 -2.67 9.32
N GLN A 70 1.65 -1.69 8.70
CA GLN A 70 1.07 -0.38 8.42
C GLN A 70 -0.16 -0.48 7.52
N LEU A 71 -0.09 -1.30 6.45
CA LEU A 71 -1.22 -1.51 5.54
C LEU A 71 -2.43 -2.16 6.23
N ARG A 72 -2.20 -3.15 7.12
CA ARG A 72 -3.28 -3.75 7.93
C ARG A 72 -3.91 -2.75 8.88
N SER A 73 -3.08 -1.96 9.58
CA SER A 73 -3.57 -0.92 10.48
C SER A 73 -4.38 0.14 9.74
N PHE A 74 -3.89 0.55 8.57
CA PHE A 74 -4.58 1.50 7.71
C PHE A 74 -5.91 0.94 7.21
N TRP A 75 -5.95 -0.33 6.79
CA TRP A 75 -7.17 -0.97 6.33
C TRP A 75 -8.28 -0.98 7.39
N SER A 76 -7.96 -1.29 8.65
CA SER A 76 -8.94 -1.20 9.74
C SER A 76 -9.50 0.21 9.90
N LYS A 77 -8.65 1.25 9.83
CA LYS A 77 -9.09 2.65 9.91
C LYS A 77 -9.92 3.07 8.71
N LEU A 78 -9.53 2.65 7.51
CA LEU A 78 -10.27 2.92 6.29
C LEU A 78 -11.65 2.28 6.32
N VAL A 79 -11.73 1.00 6.71
CA VAL A 79 -13.01 0.31 6.87
C VAL A 79 -13.88 1.03 7.90
N ASP A 80 -13.32 1.46 9.04
CA ASP A 80 -14.07 2.25 10.02
C ASP A 80 -14.58 3.57 9.41
N ALA A 81 -13.73 4.34 8.74
CA ALA A 81 -14.12 5.61 8.11
C ALA A 81 -15.26 5.43 7.09
N ILE A 82 -15.16 4.42 6.23
CA ILE A 82 -16.18 4.11 5.21
C ILE A 82 -17.47 3.62 5.87
N CYS A 83 -17.38 2.74 6.87
CA CYS A 83 -18.57 2.27 7.60
C CYS A 83 -19.28 3.42 8.33
N ASN A 84 -18.55 4.34 8.96
CA ASN A 84 -19.13 5.55 9.56
C ASN A 84 -19.81 6.41 8.49
N SER A 85 -19.19 6.56 7.33
CA SER A 85 -19.78 7.32 6.20
C SER A 85 -21.08 6.71 5.71
N ILE A 86 -21.15 5.37 5.59
CA ILE A 86 -22.36 4.65 5.22
C ILE A 86 -23.43 4.70 6.34
N GLN A 87 -23.02 4.74 7.61
CA GLN A 87 -23.96 4.90 8.72
C GLN A 87 -24.52 6.32 8.77
N TYR A 88 -23.71 7.33 8.48
CA TYR A 88 -24.11 8.73 8.40
C TYR A 88 -25.28 8.92 7.42
N THR A 89 -25.24 8.25 6.26
CA THR A 89 -26.33 8.33 5.27
C THR A 89 -27.66 7.68 5.72
N LYS A 90 -27.66 6.93 6.84
CA LYS A 90 -28.89 6.33 7.40
C LYS A 90 -29.53 7.18 8.49
N LEU A 91 -28.88 8.23 8.95
CA LEU A 91 -29.41 9.10 9.99
C LEU A 91 -30.57 9.93 9.42
N SER A 92 -31.64 10.09 10.18
CA SER A 92 -32.78 10.91 9.75
C SER A 92 -32.50 12.41 9.87
N LYS A 93 -31.75 12.80 10.90
CA LYS A 93 -31.36 14.19 11.18
C LYS A 93 -29.99 14.21 11.88
N PRO A 94 -28.88 14.12 11.13
CA PRO A 94 -27.54 14.08 11.73
C PRO A 94 -27.17 15.41 12.39
N ASP A 95 -26.45 15.32 13.50
CA ASP A 95 -25.87 16.49 14.18
C ASP A 95 -24.56 16.94 13.51
N GLN A 96 -24.20 18.21 13.70
CA GLN A 96 -22.93 18.78 13.26
C GLN A 96 -21.74 17.97 13.77
N LYS A 97 -21.83 17.44 14.99
CA LYS A 97 -20.78 16.60 15.57
C LYS A 97 -20.57 15.30 14.79
N GLU A 98 -21.66 14.64 14.39
CA GLU A 98 -21.60 13.38 13.61
C GLU A 98 -21.04 13.62 12.22
N TYR A 99 -21.44 14.73 11.59
CA TYR A 99 -20.89 15.19 10.32
C TYR A 99 -19.39 15.45 10.39
N ALA A 100 -18.95 16.25 11.36
CA ALA A 100 -17.54 16.60 11.54
C ALA A 100 -16.67 15.36 11.82
N ILE A 101 -17.16 14.42 12.66
CA ILE A 101 -16.44 13.17 12.94
C ILE A 101 -16.32 12.32 11.67
N THR A 102 -17.38 12.23 10.87
CA THR A 102 -17.40 11.41 9.64
C THR A 102 -16.39 11.97 8.62
N LEU A 103 -16.42 13.27 8.35
CA LEU A 103 -15.46 13.90 7.45
C LEU A 103 -14.02 13.84 7.96
N LEU A 104 -13.82 14.04 9.27
CA LEU A 104 -12.49 13.92 9.88
C LEU A 104 -11.91 12.52 9.67
N LYS A 105 -12.70 11.46 9.89
CA LYS A 105 -12.25 10.07 9.67
C LYS A 105 -11.86 9.81 8.21
N LEU A 106 -12.66 10.32 7.26
CA LEU A 106 -12.34 10.20 5.83
C LEU A 106 -11.07 10.98 5.47
N SER A 107 -10.93 12.21 5.97
CA SER A 107 -9.74 13.04 5.74
C SER A 107 -8.47 12.37 6.28
N ILE A 108 -8.51 11.81 7.50
CA ILE A 108 -7.40 11.04 8.07
C ILE A 108 -7.07 9.84 7.16
N ALA A 109 -8.06 9.09 6.70
CA ALA A 109 -7.83 7.95 5.82
C ALA A 109 -7.21 8.37 4.48
N ILE A 110 -7.61 9.53 3.94
CA ILE A 110 -7.04 10.11 2.71
C ILE A 110 -5.56 10.49 2.91
N ASP A 111 -5.23 11.17 4.01
CA ASP A 111 -3.83 11.55 4.24
C ASP A 111 -2.95 10.33 4.59
N GLU A 112 -3.48 9.36 5.31
CA GLU A 112 -2.76 8.12 5.62
C GLU A 112 -2.44 7.33 4.34
N ILE A 113 -3.40 7.16 3.42
CA ILE A 113 -3.10 6.43 2.19
C ILE A 113 -2.12 7.19 1.29
N ARG A 114 -2.14 8.53 1.29
CA ARG A 114 -1.12 9.34 0.61
C ARG A 114 0.28 9.13 1.20
N SER A 115 0.38 8.86 2.50
CA SER A 115 1.68 8.56 3.14
C SER A 115 2.20 7.16 2.76
N LEU A 116 1.30 6.23 2.44
CA LEU A 116 1.65 4.84 2.10
C LEU A 116 1.95 4.65 0.60
N PHE A 117 1.33 5.46 -0.26
CA PHE A 117 1.41 5.33 -1.71
C PHE A 117 1.94 6.63 -2.33
N TYR A 118 2.87 6.50 -3.27
CA TYR A 118 3.34 7.64 -4.06
C TYR A 118 2.22 8.14 -4.99
N ASN A 119 2.17 9.46 -5.21
CA ASN A 119 1.33 10.03 -6.24
C ASN A 119 1.76 9.51 -7.63
N LEU A 120 0.80 9.29 -8.51
CA LEU A 120 1.05 8.81 -9.87
C LEU A 120 1.70 9.93 -10.70
N PRO A 121 2.77 9.65 -11.46
CA PRO A 121 3.38 10.66 -12.29
C PRO A 121 2.37 11.19 -13.33
N ASN A 122 2.25 12.50 -13.43
CA ASN A 122 1.49 13.17 -14.48
C ASN A 122 2.50 13.73 -15.48
N GLY A 123 2.54 13.19 -16.70
CA GLY A 123 3.68 13.23 -17.63
C GLY A 123 4.38 14.58 -17.91
N CYS A 124 3.83 15.71 -17.49
CA CYS A 124 4.46 17.04 -17.60
C CYS A 124 4.28 17.96 -16.36
N ASN A 125 3.60 17.54 -15.30
CA ASN A 125 3.28 18.40 -14.14
C ASN A 125 3.90 17.86 -12.84
N ASP A 126 4.47 18.75 -12.03
CA ASP A 126 5.05 18.43 -10.71
C ASP A 126 4.02 17.87 -9.71
N LYS A 127 2.72 18.03 -9.98
CA LYS A 127 1.62 17.47 -9.18
C LYS A 127 1.14 16.16 -9.82
N GLY A 128 1.58 15.04 -9.25
CA GLY A 128 1.07 13.71 -9.59
C GLY A 128 -0.38 13.49 -9.15
N PHE A 129 -1.08 12.53 -9.77
CA PHE A 129 -2.45 12.16 -9.39
C PHE A 129 -2.51 11.42 -8.07
N TYR A 130 -3.65 11.52 -7.39
CA TYR A 130 -3.84 10.85 -6.13
C TYR A 130 -4.00 9.33 -6.34
N PRO A 131 -3.36 8.49 -5.51
CA PRO A 131 -3.30 7.06 -5.77
C PRO A 131 -4.66 6.36 -5.69
N PHE A 132 -5.63 6.89 -4.94
CA PHE A 132 -6.96 6.30 -4.77
C PHE A 132 -8.06 7.36 -4.85
N GLU A 133 -8.28 7.91 -6.05
CA GLU A 133 -9.27 8.97 -6.31
C GLU A 133 -10.67 8.71 -5.71
N PRO A 134 -11.23 7.47 -5.76
CA PRO A 134 -12.57 7.23 -5.21
C PRO A 134 -12.70 7.57 -3.71
N LEU A 135 -11.61 7.54 -2.94
CA LEU A 135 -11.66 7.96 -1.53
C LEU A 135 -11.92 9.45 -1.38
N LYS A 136 -11.36 10.28 -2.26
CA LYS A 136 -11.68 11.71 -2.30
C LYS A 136 -13.12 11.91 -2.77
N ASP A 137 -13.55 11.18 -3.79
CA ASP A 137 -14.93 11.27 -4.28
C ASP A 137 -15.94 10.91 -3.18
N ILE A 138 -15.66 9.87 -2.38
CA ILE A 138 -16.43 9.52 -1.18
C ILE A 138 -16.48 10.68 -0.18
N TYR A 139 -15.35 11.33 0.10
CA TYR A 139 -15.30 12.50 0.97
C TYR A 139 -16.22 13.62 0.47
N PHE A 140 -16.12 13.98 -0.81
CA PHE A 140 -16.94 15.04 -1.40
C PHE A 140 -18.42 14.68 -1.46
N LEU A 141 -18.75 13.40 -1.67
CA LEU A 141 -20.13 12.92 -1.62
C LEU A 141 -20.72 13.07 -0.22
N VAL A 142 -19.97 12.73 0.83
CA VAL A 142 -20.42 12.91 2.22
C VAL A 142 -20.50 14.38 2.60
N GLU A 143 -19.55 15.21 2.18
CA GLU A 143 -19.55 16.65 2.42
C GLU A 143 -20.81 17.32 1.85
N LYS A 144 -21.25 16.92 0.65
CA LYS A 144 -22.46 17.43 0.00
C LYS A 144 -23.77 17.07 0.69
N LEU A 145 -23.78 16.09 1.60
CA LEU A 145 -24.99 15.73 2.34
C LEU A 145 -25.35 16.76 3.41
N GLU A 146 -24.39 17.59 3.81
CA GLU A 146 -24.52 18.55 4.91
C GLU A 146 -25.04 17.89 6.21
N TYR A 147 -25.60 18.67 7.14
CA TYR A 147 -26.13 18.20 8.43
C TYR A 147 -27.35 19.02 8.88
N GLY A 148 -28.04 18.58 9.93
CA GLY A 148 -29.16 19.31 10.53
C GLY A 148 -30.36 19.45 9.59
N ASP A 149 -30.83 20.68 9.40
CA ASP A 149 -32.03 20.96 8.58
C ASP A 149 -31.75 20.93 7.06
N ASN A 150 -30.47 21.02 6.66
CA ASN A 150 -30.08 20.93 5.25
C ASN A 150 -29.91 19.48 4.77
N PHE A 151 -29.89 18.52 5.70
CA PHE A 151 -29.72 17.11 5.38
C PHE A 151 -30.97 16.56 4.69
N ASN A 152 -30.80 15.98 3.50
CA ASN A 152 -31.88 15.38 2.73
C ASN A 152 -31.78 13.84 2.71
N PRO A 153 -32.71 13.11 3.37
CA PRO A 153 -32.67 11.65 3.43
C PRO A 153 -32.74 10.94 2.06
N ASN A 154 -33.42 11.52 1.07
CA ASN A 154 -33.52 10.92 -0.26
C ASN A 154 -32.18 11.00 -1.00
N VAL A 155 -31.49 12.15 -0.89
CA VAL A 155 -30.14 12.33 -1.45
C VAL A 155 -29.13 11.45 -0.72
N ALA A 156 -29.30 11.27 0.60
CA ALA A 156 -28.48 10.38 1.39
C ALA A 156 -28.59 8.92 0.95
N ASP A 157 -29.80 8.45 0.59
CA ASP A 157 -30.02 7.11 0.08
C ASP A 157 -29.32 6.87 -1.27
N GLU A 158 -29.45 7.80 -2.21
CA GLU A 158 -28.74 7.75 -3.49
C GLU A 158 -27.22 7.78 -3.30
N THR A 159 -26.75 8.69 -2.44
CA THR A 159 -25.32 8.83 -2.11
C THR A 159 -24.77 7.55 -1.52
N ARG A 160 -25.53 6.85 -0.67
CA ARG A 160 -25.15 5.55 -0.11
C ARG A 160 -24.87 4.51 -1.20
N GLY A 161 -25.66 4.48 -2.27
CA GLY A 161 -25.40 3.62 -3.43
C GLY A 161 -24.05 3.92 -4.06
N LYS A 162 -23.78 5.20 -4.34
CA LYS A 162 -22.51 5.68 -4.90
C LYS A 162 -21.31 5.35 -3.98
N LEU A 163 -21.45 5.56 -2.67
CA LEU A 163 -20.43 5.21 -1.68
C LEU A 163 -20.08 3.72 -1.71
N LEU A 164 -21.08 2.84 -1.81
CA LEU A 164 -20.85 1.38 -1.85
C LEU A 164 -20.12 0.95 -3.12
N ILE A 165 -20.44 1.55 -4.26
CA ILE A 165 -19.77 1.29 -5.54
C ILE A 165 -18.30 1.73 -5.47
N LEU A 166 -18.06 2.99 -5.10
CA LEU A 166 -16.69 3.52 -4.94
C LEU A 166 -15.89 2.72 -3.93
N TRP A 167 -16.51 2.33 -2.81
CA TRP A 167 -15.87 1.49 -1.81
C TRP A 167 -15.49 0.11 -2.36
N LYS A 168 -16.38 -0.53 -3.13
CA LYS A 168 -16.10 -1.82 -3.75
C LYS A 168 -14.88 -1.75 -4.67
N GLU A 169 -14.76 -0.68 -5.45
CA GLU A 169 -13.62 -0.43 -6.33
C GLU A 169 -12.31 -0.23 -5.56
N VAL A 170 -12.32 0.62 -4.53
CA VAL A 170 -11.14 0.83 -3.68
C VAL A 170 -10.75 -0.46 -2.98
N ARG A 171 -11.73 -1.17 -2.40
CA ARG A 171 -11.51 -2.43 -1.71
C ARG A 171 -10.86 -3.45 -2.62
N HIS A 172 -11.34 -3.59 -3.85
CA HIS A 172 -10.78 -4.55 -4.81
C HIS A 172 -9.30 -4.24 -5.09
N GLU A 173 -8.97 -3.00 -5.41
CA GLU A 173 -7.58 -2.62 -5.70
C GLU A 173 -6.68 -2.69 -4.46
N LEU A 174 -7.16 -2.24 -3.31
CA LEU A 174 -6.39 -2.24 -2.07
C LEU A 174 -6.18 -3.66 -1.53
N LEU A 175 -7.13 -4.58 -1.72
CA LEU A 175 -6.95 -5.99 -1.34
C LEU A 175 -5.83 -6.68 -2.13
N LYS A 176 -5.65 -6.31 -3.41
CA LYS A 176 -4.50 -6.81 -4.18
C LYS A 176 -3.16 -6.37 -3.58
N GLU A 177 -3.13 -5.29 -2.80
CA GLU A 177 -1.91 -4.84 -2.12
C GLU A 177 -1.51 -5.70 -0.92
N PHE A 178 -2.48 -6.33 -0.25
CA PHE A 178 -2.20 -7.27 0.84
C PHE A 178 -1.48 -8.53 0.37
N GLU A 179 -1.78 -8.95 -0.86
CA GLU A 179 -1.14 -10.12 -1.49
C GLU A 179 0.24 -9.77 -2.08
N ARG A 180 0.61 -8.48 -2.10
CA ARG A 180 1.80 -7.98 -2.81
C ARG A 180 2.97 -7.59 -1.92
N GLU A 181 4.10 -7.37 -2.58
CA GLU A 181 5.38 -6.97 -1.96
C GLU A 181 5.63 -5.46 -1.91
N LYS A 182 4.88 -4.69 -2.70
CA LYS A 182 4.95 -3.23 -2.79
C LYS A 182 3.59 -2.66 -3.21
N PRO A 183 3.25 -1.46 -2.73
CA PRO A 183 2.16 -0.65 -3.27
C PRO A 183 2.42 -0.38 -4.75
N THR A 184 1.56 -0.88 -5.64
CA THR A 184 1.73 -0.73 -7.10
C THR A 184 0.44 -0.43 -7.86
N PHE A 185 -0.70 -0.82 -7.31
CA PHE A 185 -2.00 -0.46 -7.81
C PHE A 185 -2.45 0.85 -7.21
N SER A 186 -2.77 1.75 -8.13
CA SER A 186 -3.61 2.90 -7.88
C SER A 186 -5.01 2.62 -8.37
N HIS A 187 -5.97 3.41 -7.90
CA HIS A 187 -7.26 3.58 -8.54
C HIS A 187 -7.44 5.06 -8.85
N SER A 188 -7.08 5.47 -10.08
CA SER A 188 -7.29 6.83 -10.55
C SER A 188 -8.07 6.82 -11.86
N HIS A 189 -9.29 7.36 -11.82
CA HIS A 189 -10.15 7.49 -13.00
C HIS A 189 -9.63 8.53 -14.01
N TRP A 190 -8.67 9.38 -13.61
CA TRP A 190 -7.99 10.34 -14.49
C TRP A 190 -6.91 9.69 -15.35
N VAL A 191 -6.31 8.61 -14.87
CA VAL A 191 -5.21 7.90 -15.55
C VAL A 191 -5.72 6.66 -16.28
N GLU A 192 -6.70 5.97 -15.70
CA GLU A 192 -7.16 4.66 -16.19
C GLU A 192 -8.56 4.77 -16.81
N VAL A 193 -8.61 4.75 -18.15
CA VAL A 193 -9.84 4.92 -18.95
C VAL A 193 -10.92 3.90 -18.57
N GLU A 194 -10.54 2.67 -18.25
CA GLU A 194 -11.50 1.64 -17.83
C GLU A 194 -12.20 1.98 -16.52
N LYS A 195 -11.47 2.57 -15.56
CA LYS A 195 -12.02 2.99 -14.26
C LYS A 195 -12.95 4.18 -14.39
N SER A 196 -12.74 5.04 -15.38
CA SER A 196 -13.62 6.17 -15.71
C SER A 196 -15.03 5.73 -16.11
N LYS A 197 -15.19 4.55 -16.73
CA LYS A 197 -16.50 4.07 -17.22
C LYS A 197 -17.51 3.88 -16.09
N ILE A 198 -17.05 3.46 -14.91
CA ILE A 198 -17.91 3.24 -13.74
C ILE A 198 -18.55 4.56 -13.29
N TYR A 199 -17.80 5.67 -13.34
CA TYR A 199 -18.32 6.99 -12.99
C TYR A 199 -19.39 7.47 -13.96
N GLU A 200 -19.22 7.17 -15.25
CA GLU A 200 -20.17 7.54 -16.29
C GLU A 200 -21.45 6.70 -16.23
N GLN A 201 -21.32 5.41 -15.93
CA GLN A 201 -22.47 4.50 -15.80
C GLN A 201 -23.34 4.79 -14.56
N GLU A 202 -22.71 5.19 -13.47
CA GLU A 202 -23.36 5.38 -12.16
C GLU A 202 -23.61 6.87 -11.84
N GLU A 203 -23.43 7.75 -12.83
CA GLU A 203 -23.61 9.20 -12.72
C GLU A 203 -22.89 9.81 -11.51
N ILE A 204 -21.65 9.36 -11.28
CA ILE A 204 -20.82 9.81 -10.15
C ILE A 204 -20.02 11.04 -10.62
N PRO A 205 -20.14 12.19 -9.94
CA PRO A 205 -19.36 13.37 -10.29
C PRO A 205 -17.87 13.13 -10.02
N LYS A 206 -17.02 13.35 -11.03
CA LYS A 206 -15.56 13.29 -10.90
C LYS A 206 -15.05 14.55 -10.21
N THR A 207 -14.34 14.41 -9.11
CA THR A 207 -13.78 15.58 -8.41
C THR A 207 -12.45 15.99 -9.01
N PRO A 208 -12.23 17.28 -9.32
CA PRO A 208 -10.95 17.74 -9.86
C PRO A 208 -9.81 17.50 -8.86
N SER A 209 -8.65 17.12 -9.40
CA SER A 209 -7.44 16.74 -8.64
C SER A 209 -6.82 17.90 -7.87
#